data_AF-A0A6M3LDT7-F1
#
_entry.id   AF-A0A6M3LDT7-F1
#
_cell.length_a   1.000
_cell.length_b   1.000
_cell.length_c   1.000
_cell.angle_alpha   90.00
_cell.angle_beta   90.00
_cell.angle_gamma   90.00
#
_symmetry.space_group_name_H-M   'P 1'
#
loop_
_entity.id
_entity.type
_entity.pdbx_description
1 polymer ?
#
loop_
_entity_poly.entity_id
_entity_poly.type
_entity_poly.pdbx_seq_one_letter_code
_entity_poly.pdbx_strand_id
1 'polypeptide(L)'
;MPDQWKSIGLYEHPANHQAGTFGNIVLSTAGVYALRVGGSQMSCPQDWAAKIHKDEGDEKESAVIIRNVPESVRRDLKAKAALEGKSMQGLVLELITRYVSK
;
A
#
# COMPACT_ATOMS: atom_id res chain seq x y z
N MET A 1 12.82 5.97 14.15
CA MET A 1 11.87 6.79 14.93
C MET A 1 10.47 6.28 14.61
N PRO A 2 9.55 6.16 15.57
CA PRO A 2 8.17 5.80 15.26
C PRO A 2 7.52 6.93 14.46
N ASP A 3 6.93 6.62 13.30
CA ASP A 3 6.24 7.61 12.48
C ASP A 3 4.88 7.93 13.09
N GLN A 4 4.48 9.19 13.03
CA GLN A 4 3.18 9.63 13.53
C GLN A 4 2.06 9.28 12.55
N TRP A 5 2.38 9.27 11.25
CA TRP A 5 1.47 8.91 10.18
C TRP A 5 2.24 8.24 9.03
N LYS A 6 1.55 7.34 8.32
CA LYS A 6 2.06 6.63 7.15
C LYS A 6 0.96 6.58 6.09
N SER A 7 1.30 6.90 4.85
CA SER A 7 0.39 6.83 3.71
C SER A 7 -0.11 5.41 3.48
N ILE A 8 -1.34 5.33 3.00
CA ILE A 8 -1.99 4.09 2.58
C ILE A 8 -1.38 3.63 1.26
N GLY A 9 -1.24 4.57 0.32
CA GLY A 9 -0.67 4.32 -1.00
C GLY A 9 0.85 4.16 -0.99
N LEU A 10 1.34 3.45 -2.01
CA LEU A 10 2.74 3.48 -2.46
C LEU A 10 2.85 4.51 -3.57
N TYR A 11 3.77 5.45 -3.41
CA TYR A 11 3.98 6.56 -4.33
C TYR A 11 5.38 6.48 -4.95
N GLU A 12 5.47 6.80 -6.23
CA GLU A 12 6.76 6.94 -6.92
C GLU A 12 7.41 8.27 -6.51
N HIS A 13 8.73 8.25 -6.28
CA HIS A 13 9.46 9.47 -5.98
C HIS A 13 9.39 10.46 -7.16
N PRO A 14 8.98 11.72 -6.95
CA PRO A 14 8.69 12.66 -8.04
C PRO A 14 9.95 13.19 -8.75
N ALA A 15 11.14 13.00 -8.19
CA ALA A 15 12.39 13.42 -8.82
C ALA A 15 12.83 12.41 -9.91
N ASN A 16 13.09 12.90 -11.12
CA ASN A 16 13.47 12.07 -12.28
C ASN A 16 14.66 11.13 -12.04
N HIS A 17 15.63 11.55 -11.23
CA HIS A 17 16.81 10.74 -10.91
C HIS A 17 16.53 9.61 -9.90
N GLN A 18 15.30 9.54 -9.36
CA GLN A 18 14.79 8.49 -8.47
C GLN A 18 13.57 7.78 -9.09
N ALA A 19 13.33 7.95 -10.41
CA ALA A 19 12.24 7.28 -11.10
C ALA A 19 12.34 5.74 -10.92
N GLY A 20 11.19 5.09 -10.73
CA GLY A 20 11.09 3.68 -10.38
C GLY A 20 11.24 3.36 -8.88
N THR A 21 11.46 4.36 -8.03
CA THR A 21 11.54 4.18 -6.57
C THR A 21 10.17 4.40 -5.94
N PHE A 22 9.60 3.34 -5.37
CA PHE A 22 8.28 3.37 -4.75
C PHE A 22 8.36 3.20 -3.24
N GLY A 23 7.61 4.01 -2.50
CA GLY A 23 7.57 3.95 -1.06
C GLY A 23 6.30 4.54 -0.46
N ASN A 24 6.10 4.35 0.84
CA ASN A 24 5.05 5.05 1.55
C ASN A 24 5.57 6.41 2.02
N ILE A 25 4.72 7.42 2.01
CA ILE A 25 5.02 8.70 2.68
C ILE A 25 4.84 8.49 4.17
N VAL A 26 5.81 8.93 4.96
CA VAL A 26 5.74 8.90 6.42
C VAL A 26 5.96 10.30 6.96
N LEU A 27 5.22 10.64 8.00
CA LEU A 27 5.39 11.88 8.75
C LEU A 27 6.09 11.55 10.07
N SER A 28 7.30 12.08 10.24
CA SER A 28 8.01 11.99 11.51
C SER A 28 7.35 12.84 12.59
N THR A 29 7.63 12.54 13.86
CA THR A 29 7.19 13.35 15.00
C THR A 29 7.73 14.79 14.97
N ALA A 30 8.80 15.04 14.21
CA ALA A 30 9.36 16.38 13.98
C ALA A 30 8.62 17.16 12.86
N GLY A 31 7.55 16.60 12.28
CA GLY A 31 6.78 17.27 11.23
C GLY A 31 7.40 17.20 9.83
N VAL A 32 8.43 16.38 9.63
CA VAL A 32 9.12 16.22 8.33
C VAL A 32 8.61 14.97 7.62
N TYR A 33 8.23 15.13 6.35
CA TYR A 33 7.86 14.01 5.48
C TYR A 33 9.08 13.33 4.88
N ALA A 34 9.02 12.01 4.77
CA ALA A 34 10.00 11.19 4.07
C ALA A 34 9.30 10.11 3.25
N LEU A 35 9.98 9.61 2.21
CA LEU A 35 9.57 8.40 1.50
C LEU A 35 10.24 7.19 2.16
N ARG A 36 9.45 6.26 2.71
CA ARG A 36 9.95 4.98 3.23
C ARG A 36 9.95 3.93 2.13
N VAL A 37 11.13 3.44 1.80
CA VAL A 37 11.36 2.38 0.82
C VAL A 37 11.96 1.19 1.55
N GLY A 38 11.16 0.14 1.73
CA GLY A 38 11.53 -0.99 2.59
C GLY A 38 11.82 -0.55 4.03
N GLY A 39 13.02 -0.86 4.53
CA GLY A 39 13.49 -0.49 5.87
C GLY A 39 14.16 0.88 5.96
N SER A 40 14.35 1.58 4.84
CA SER A 40 15.08 2.84 4.75
C SER A 40 14.14 4.03 4.51
N GLN A 41 14.58 5.23 4.89
CA GLN A 41 13.89 6.49 4.61
C GLN A 41 14.77 7.36 3.71
N MET A 42 14.14 8.05 2.77
CA MET A 42 14.77 9.04 1.90
C MET A 42 13.98 10.36 1.90
N SER A 43 14.65 11.46 1.58
CA SER A 43 14.00 12.76 1.47
C SER A 43 13.03 12.77 0.29
N CYS A 44 11.95 13.54 0.42
CA CYS A 44 11.02 13.80 -0.67
C CYS A 44 10.53 15.27 -0.61
N PRO A 45 9.98 15.81 -1.72
CA PRO A 45 9.41 17.15 -1.72
C PRO A 45 8.25 17.27 -0.72
N GLN A 46 8.34 18.25 0.18
CA GLN A 46 7.40 18.37 1.31
C GLN A 46 5.98 18.72 0.85
N ASP A 47 5.82 19.62 -0.11
CA ASP A 47 4.48 20.04 -0.60
C ASP A 47 3.73 18.89 -1.28
N TRP A 48 4.47 18.05 -2.01
CA TRP A 48 3.92 16.84 -2.65
C TRP A 48 3.44 15.83 -1.60
N ALA A 49 4.27 15.56 -0.60
CA ALA A 49 3.94 14.65 0.50
C ALA A 49 2.77 15.17 1.36
N ALA A 50 2.74 16.48 1.64
CA ALA A 50 1.66 17.12 2.38
C ALA A 50 0.32 17.06 1.64
N LYS A 51 0.35 17.18 0.30
CA LYS A 51 -0.85 17.00 -0.53
C LYS A 51 -1.39 15.57 -0.42
N ILE A 52 -0.52 14.56 -0.52
CA ILE A 52 -0.90 13.15 -0.36
C ILE A 52 -1.51 12.91 1.03
N HIS A 53 -0.87 13.40 2.10
CA HIS A 53 -1.38 13.25 3.46
C HIS A 53 -2.76 13.90 3.62
N LYS A 54 -2.95 15.09 3.04
CA LYS A 54 -4.27 15.76 3.03
C LYS A 54 -5.32 14.96 2.24
N ASP A 55 -4.94 14.43 1.08
CA ASP A 55 -5.85 13.74 0.17
C ASP A 55 -6.26 12.35 0.72
N GLU A 56 -5.34 11.64 1.40
CA GLU A 56 -5.62 10.34 2.04
C GLU A 56 -6.31 10.47 3.41
N GLY A 57 -6.16 11.60 4.10
CA GLY A 57 -6.78 11.85 5.39
C GLY A 57 -6.49 10.75 6.45
N ASP A 58 -7.50 10.47 7.29
CA ASP A 58 -7.51 9.41 8.31
C ASP A 58 -8.19 8.11 7.80
N GLU A 59 -8.24 7.87 6.48
CA GLU A 59 -8.93 6.69 5.97
C GLU A 59 -8.20 5.39 6.37
N LYS A 60 -8.88 4.58 7.19
CA LYS A 60 -8.41 3.25 7.60
C LYS A 60 -8.74 2.24 6.51
N GLU A 61 -7.69 1.73 5.86
CA GLU A 61 -7.68 0.56 4.97
C GLU A 61 -8.68 0.62 3.80
N SER A 62 -8.19 1.03 2.63
CA SER A 62 -8.97 0.98 1.39
C SER A 62 -9.31 -0.48 1.02
N ALA A 63 -10.60 -0.81 1.04
CA ALA A 63 -11.09 -2.07 0.49
C ALA A 63 -10.75 -2.16 -1.02
N VAL A 64 -10.09 -3.23 -1.44
CA VAL A 64 -9.74 -3.45 -2.85
C VAL A 64 -10.95 -4.05 -3.58
N ILE A 65 -11.50 -3.33 -4.56
CA ILE A 65 -12.62 -3.79 -5.39
C ILE A 65 -12.09 -4.46 -6.66
N ILE A 66 -12.29 -5.77 -6.77
CA ILE A 66 -11.96 -6.53 -8.00
C ILE A 66 -13.25 -6.75 -8.80
N ARG A 67 -13.30 -6.17 -10.00
CA ARG A 67 -14.46 -6.23 -10.89
C ARG A 67 -14.31 -7.37 -11.91
N ASN A 68 -15.44 -7.82 -12.46
CA ASN A 68 -15.51 -8.80 -13.54
C ASN A 68 -14.83 -10.16 -13.24
N VAL A 69 -14.81 -10.56 -11.96
CA VAL A 69 -14.32 -11.91 -11.58
C VAL A 69 -15.35 -12.96 -12.02
N PRO A 70 -14.97 -13.93 -12.87
CA PRO A 70 -15.86 -15.03 -13.26
C PRO A 70 -16.43 -15.76 -12.04
N GLU A 71 -17.69 -16.19 -12.13
CA GLU A 71 -18.38 -16.81 -10.98
C GLU A 71 -17.67 -18.10 -10.51
N SER A 72 -17.12 -18.88 -11.45
CA SER A 72 -16.31 -20.07 -11.14
C SER A 72 -15.11 -19.70 -10.25
N VAL A 73 -14.30 -18.73 -10.67
CA VAL A 73 -13.14 -18.24 -9.92
C VAL A 73 -13.55 -17.68 -8.56
N ARG A 74 -14.67 -16.97 -8.49
CA ARG A 74 -15.20 -16.42 -7.23
C ARG A 74 -15.58 -17.53 -6.24
N ARG A 75 -16.21 -18.61 -6.72
CA ARG A 75 -16.56 -19.78 -5.89
C ARG A 75 -15.31 -20.50 -5.41
N ASP A 76 -14.32 -20.68 -6.26
CA ASP A 76 -13.06 -21.34 -5.90
C ASP A 76 -12.29 -20.52 -4.85
N LEU A 77 -12.22 -19.19 -5.02
CA LEU A 77 -11.63 -18.29 -4.02
C LEU A 77 -12.35 -18.35 -2.68
N LYS A 78 -13.69 -18.37 -2.67
CA LYS A 78 -14.48 -18.53 -1.44
C LYS A 78 -14.21 -19.86 -0.75
N ALA A 79 -14.24 -20.96 -1.51
CA ALA A 79 -14.01 -22.30 -0.97
C ALA A 79 -12.61 -22.41 -0.36
N LYS A 80 -11.60 -21.92 -1.08
CA LYS A 80 -10.22 -21.91 -0.60
C LYS A 80 -10.02 -21.03 0.63
N ALA A 81 -10.64 -19.86 0.67
CA ALA A 81 -10.57 -18.96 1.83
C ALA A 81 -11.18 -19.62 3.08
N ALA A 82 -12.33 -20.29 2.93
CA ALA A 82 -12.97 -21.03 4.00
C ALA A 82 -12.11 -22.20 4.52
N LEU A 83 -11.50 -22.97 3.62
CA LEU A 83 -10.61 -24.09 3.97
C LEU A 83 -9.37 -23.63 4.76
N GLU A 84 -8.82 -22.46 4.41
CA GLU A 84 -7.63 -21.91 5.06
C GLU A 84 -7.94 -21.02 6.27
N GLY A 85 -9.22 -20.84 6.63
CA GLY A 85 -9.64 -19.99 7.76
C GLY A 85 -9.36 -18.50 7.55
N LYS A 86 -9.28 -18.04 6.29
CA LYS A 86 -8.91 -16.67 5.91
C LYS A 86 -10.10 -15.88 5.38
N SER A 87 -10.03 -14.55 5.46
CA SER A 87 -10.94 -13.71 4.69
C SER A 87 -10.64 -13.82 3.20
N MET A 88 -11.65 -13.63 2.36
CA MET A 88 -11.48 -13.62 0.90
C MET A 88 -10.42 -12.59 0.46
N GLN A 89 -10.44 -11.39 1.03
CA GLN A 89 -9.47 -10.34 0.74
C GLN A 89 -8.05 -10.76 1.17
N GLY A 90 -7.91 -11.36 2.35
CA GLY A 90 -6.62 -11.86 2.83
C GLY A 90 -6.02 -12.93 1.91
N LEU A 91 -6.84 -13.92 1.49
CA LEU A 91 -6.39 -14.94 0.54
C LEU A 91 -5.95 -14.32 -0.79
N VAL A 92 -6.72 -13.37 -1.33
CA VAL A 92 -6.39 -12.72 -2.61
C VAL A 92 -5.09 -11.93 -2.51
N LEU A 93 -4.89 -11.16 -1.44
CA LEU A 93 -3.65 -10.43 -1.19
C LEU A 93 -2.45 -11.36 -1.08
N GLU A 94 -2.61 -12.51 -0.42
CA GLU A 94 -1.55 -13.53 -0.32
C GLU A 94 -1.20 -14.14 -1.67
N LEU A 95 -2.21 -14.49 -2.49
CA LEU A 95 -1.99 -15.00 -3.85
C LEU A 95 -1.25 -14.00 -4.73
N ILE A 96 -1.62 -12.71 -4.65
CA ILE A 96 -0.93 -11.62 -5.36
C ILE A 96 0.52 -11.53 -4.87
N THR A 97 0.73 -11.56 -3.55
CA THR A 97 2.08 -11.48 -2.94
C THR A 97 2.96 -12.63 -3.43
N ARG A 98 2.48 -13.88 -3.38
CA ARG A 98 3.20 -15.07 -3.88
C ARG A 98 3.55 -14.96 -5.36
N TYR A 99 2.69 -14.36 -6.18
CA TYR A 99 2.96 -14.17 -7.60
C TYR A 99 4.06 -13.14 -7.86
N VAL A 100 4.10 -12.06 -7.07
CA VAL A 100 5.09 -10.99 -7.19
C VAL A 100 6.45 -11.38 -6.60
N SER A 101 6.48 -12.15 -5.52
CA SER A 101 7.74 -12.63 -4.88
C SER A 101 8.47 -13.74 -5.65
N LYS A 102 8.15 -13.96 -6.93
CA LYS A 102 8.87 -14.92 -7.79
C LYS A 102 10.33 -14.56 -7.96
#